data_AF-A0A8T4BR15-F1
#
_entry.id   AF-A0A8T4BR15-F1
#
_cell.length_a   1.000
_cell.length_b   1.000
_cell.length_c   1.000
_cell.angle_alpha   90.00
_cell.angle_beta   90.00
_cell.angle_gamma   90.00
#
_symmetry.space_group_name_H-M   'P 1'
#
loop_
_entity.id
_entity.type
_entity.pdbx_description
1 polymer ?
#
loop_
_entity_poly.entity_id
_entity_poly.type
_entity_poly.pdbx_seq_one_letter_code
_entity_poly.pdbx_strand_id
1 'polypeptide(L)'
;MGDIEVKSAKQNQIQDILYNREIGWQEIIYDLINTEELDPWDINIIILTEGYLTKIQSLEESDFFVSSKVLLAASLLLRIKSEVLLSKHLRSIDEILFGSEEKKPIVLERIELDEEIPELVPKSPIPRYKKVTLQELIDSLNKAISTENRRIKKEIINKNALRESSISLPNKKTINIKSRIRQIYLDLSEHFNQNKNSKKISFEEFVGNDRDKKIITFSPLLHLENQQKIWLDQKVHFEEIHIWLKKTYLKHNPDPFADLEQEVQKELENLDGGKKQRLQEINKDFENPLADLID
;
A
#
# COMPACT_ATOMS: atom_id res chain seq x y z
N MET A 1 41.71 -25.46 3.15
CA MET A 1 41.14 -26.50 4.03
C MET A 1 40.97 -25.87 5.39
N GLY A 2 39.78 -25.39 5.71
CA GLY A 2 39.43 -24.94 7.06
C GLY A 2 38.64 -26.04 7.73
N ASP A 3 39.08 -26.49 8.89
CA ASP A 3 38.48 -27.59 9.64
C ASP A 3 37.03 -27.28 9.99
N ILE A 4 36.13 -28.15 9.55
CA ILE A 4 34.72 -28.14 9.94
C ILE A 4 34.69 -28.82 11.30
N GLU A 5 34.66 -28.03 12.38
CA GLU A 5 34.39 -28.53 13.72
C GLU A 5 33.01 -29.20 13.76
N VAL A 6 33.00 -30.53 13.66
CA VAL A 6 31.82 -31.36 13.89
C VAL A 6 31.51 -31.29 15.39
N LYS A 7 30.65 -30.35 15.78
CA LYS A 7 30.14 -30.26 17.15
C LYS A 7 29.42 -31.55 17.51
N SER A 8 29.98 -32.29 18.46
CA SER A 8 29.45 -33.54 19.01
C SER A 8 28.02 -33.36 19.52
N ALA A 9 27.14 -34.32 19.23
CA ALA A 9 25.75 -34.35 19.72
C ALA A 9 25.65 -34.22 21.26
N LYS A 10 26.70 -34.60 22.00
CA LYS A 10 26.80 -34.39 23.45
C LYS A 10 27.00 -32.93 23.84
N GLN A 11 27.72 -32.15 23.03
CA GLN A 11 27.90 -30.71 23.26
C GLN A 11 26.58 -29.96 23.10
N ASN A 12 25.76 -30.35 22.12
CA ASN A 12 24.42 -29.81 21.93
C ASN A 12 23.49 -30.21 23.09
N GLN A 13 23.53 -31.47 23.55
CA GLN A 13 22.77 -31.87 24.74
C GLN A 13 23.19 -31.13 26.01
N ILE A 14 24.50 -30.89 26.21
CA ILE A 14 25.00 -30.12 27.35
C ILE A 14 24.60 -28.65 27.23
N GLN A 15 24.67 -28.07 26.03
CA GLN A 15 24.15 -26.73 25.77
C GLN A 15 22.65 -26.66 26.02
N ASP A 16 21.87 -27.63 25.56
CA ASP A 16 20.43 -27.71 25.82
C ASP A 16 20.15 -27.83 27.32
N ILE A 17 20.90 -28.62 28.09
CA ILE A 17 20.76 -28.72 29.56
C ILE A 17 21.17 -27.43 30.27
N LEU A 18 22.16 -26.69 29.75
CA LEU A 18 22.61 -25.42 30.30
C LEU A 18 21.69 -24.25 29.94
N TYR A 19 21.01 -24.31 28.78
CA TYR A 19 20.07 -23.29 28.29
C TYR A 19 18.59 -23.61 28.61
N ASN A 20 18.21 -24.85 28.93
CA ASN A 20 16.85 -25.22 29.40
C ASN A 20 16.56 -24.86 30.85
N ARG A 21 17.38 -24.01 31.48
CA ARG A 21 16.96 -23.33 32.72
C ARG A 21 15.97 -22.18 32.46
N GLU A 22 15.53 -21.98 31.22
CA GLU A 22 14.36 -21.16 30.95
C GLU A 22 13.12 -21.88 31.46
N ILE A 23 12.69 -21.53 32.68
CA ILE A 23 11.42 -21.99 33.24
C ILE A 23 10.32 -21.66 32.22
N GLY A 24 9.70 -22.69 31.67
CA GLY A 24 8.66 -22.54 30.67
C GLY A 24 7.42 -21.91 31.30
N TRP A 25 6.69 -21.07 30.57
CA TRP A 25 5.41 -20.54 31.07
C TRP A 25 4.41 -21.64 31.45
N GLN A 26 4.51 -22.80 30.82
CA GLN A 26 3.74 -24.01 31.14
C GLN A 26 4.14 -24.59 32.50
N GLU A 27 5.44 -24.66 32.78
CA GLU A 27 5.96 -25.17 34.06
C GLU A 27 5.48 -24.31 35.22
N ILE A 28 5.51 -22.98 35.06
CA ILE A 28 4.97 -22.05 36.07
C ILE A 28 3.47 -22.33 36.32
N ILE A 29 2.69 -22.58 35.26
CA ILE A 29 1.27 -22.89 35.41
C ILE A 29 1.06 -24.24 36.12
N TYR A 30 1.82 -25.28 35.75
CA TYR A 30 1.74 -26.58 36.42
C TYR A 30 2.13 -26.49 37.89
N ASP A 31 3.20 -25.76 38.21
CA ASP A 31 3.64 -25.53 39.58
C ASP A 31 2.57 -24.81 40.39
N LEU A 32 1.93 -23.77 39.83
CA LEU A 32 0.86 -23.05 40.51
C LEU A 32 -0.36 -23.92 40.78
N ILE A 33 -0.75 -24.76 39.83
CA ILE A 33 -1.88 -25.68 40.01
C ILE A 33 -1.60 -26.67 41.15
N ASN A 34 -0.38 -27.18 41.23
CA ASN A 34 0.04 -28.06 42.31
C ASN A 34 0.18 -27.33 43.65
N THR A 35 0.65 -26.08 43.66
CA THR A 35 0.93 -25.31 44.88
C THR A 35 -0.33 -24.70 45.48
N GLU A 36 -1.26 -24.22 44.64
CA GLU A 36 -2.52 -23.59 45.05
C GLU A 36 -3.69 -24.58 45.10
N GLU A 37 -3.44 -25.87 44.88
CA GLU A 37 -4.43 -26.95 44.87
C GLU A 37 -5.65 -26.64 43.96
N LEU A 38 -5.37 -26.06 42.79
CA LEU A 38 -6.42 -25.74 41.81
C LEU A 38 -6.92 -27.01 41.11
N ASP A 39 -8.22 -27.08 40.87
CA ASP A 39 -8.84 -28.23 40.21
C ASP A 39 -8.53 -28.19 38.70
N PRO A 40 -7.83 -29.18 38.11
CA PRO A 40 -7.39 -29.11 36.70
C PRO A 40 -8.54 -29.08 35.68
N TRP A 41 -9.74 -29.48 36.10
CA TRP A 41 -10.96 -29.52 35.29
C TRP A 41 -11.82 -28.25 35.43
N ASP A 42 -11.54 -27.42 36.45
CA ASP A 42 -12.27 -26.18 36.74
C ASP A 42 -11.33 -25.12 37.29
N ILE A 43 -10.55 -24.53 36.38
CA ILE A 43 -9.54 -23.55 36.76
C ILE A 43 -10.17 -22.18 36.97
N ASN A 44 -9.95 -21.63 38.16
CA ASN A 44 -10.26 -20.23 38.43
C ASN A 44 -9.15 -19.33 37.84
N ILE A 45 -9.44 -18.74 36.67
CA ILE A 45 -8.52 -17.84 35.95
C ILE A 45 -8.09 -16.65 36.81
N ILE A 46 -8.97 -16.13 37.68
CA ILE A 46 -8.67 -14.94 38.51
C ILE A 46 -7.54 -15.25 39.49
N ILE A 47 -7.64 -16.40 40.17
CA ILE A 47 -6.63 -16.84 41.15
C ILE A 47 -5.34 -17.20 40.42
N LEU A 48 -5.43 -18.02 39.37
CA LEU A 48 -4.28 -18.45 38.58
C LEU A 48 -3.50 -17.27 38.01
N THR A 49 -4.18 -16.24 37.50
CA THR A 49 -3.51 -15.05 36.95
C THR A 49 -2.78 -14.23 38.01
N GLU A 50 -3.33 -14.11 39.22
CA GLU A 50 -2.65 -13.44 40.33
C GLU A 50 -1.43 -14.22 40.80
N GLY A 51 -1.58 -15.53 41.05
CA GLY A 51 -0.48 -16.41 41.40
C GLY A 51 0.64 -16.39 40.37
N TYR A 52 0.27 -16.38 39.08
CA TYR A 52 1.22 -16.29 37.97
C TYR A 52 2.03 -14.99 37.97
N LEU A 53 1.38 -13.85 38.21
CA LEU A 53 2.07 -12.55 38.28
C LEU A 53 2.98 -12.46 39.51
N THR A 54 2.51 -12.91 40.67
CA THR A 54 3.34 -12.96 41.89
C THR A 54 4.55 -13.86 41.69
N LYS A 55 4.39 -15.01 41.03
CA LYS A 55 5.50 -15.91 40.71
C LYS A 55 6.50 -15.26 39.75
N ILE A 56 6.04 -14.61 38.68
CA ILE A 56 6.92 -13.86 37.77
C ILE A 56 7.70 -12.78 38.51
N GLN A 57 7.03 -12.02 39.38
CA GLN A 57 7.66 -10.94 40.12
C GLN A 57 8.75 -11.48 41.07
N SER A 58 8.47 -12.59 41.76
CA SER A 58 9.48 -13.28 42.58
C SER A 58 10.66 -13.81 41.76
N LEU A 59 10.41 -14.26 40.52
CA LEU A 59 11.44 -14.75 39.62
C LEU A 59 12.32 -13.61 39.12
N GLU A 60 11.74 -12.48 38.72
CA GLU A 60 12.47 -11.28 38.29
C GLU A 60 13.40 -10.72 39.38
N GLU A 61 12.96 -10.75 40.64
CA GLU A 61 13.78 -10.36 41.79
C GLU A 61 14.96 -11.31 42.03
N SER A 62 14.78 -12.61 41.74
CA SER A 62 15.79 -13.64 41.99
C SER A 62 16.79 -13.83 40.84
N ASP A 63 16.30 -13.80 39.61
CA ASP A 63 17.05 -14.00 38.37
C ASP A 63 16.45 -13.07 37.32
N PHE A 64 17.21 -12.06 36.90
CA PHE A 64 16.78 -11.01 35.94
C PHE A 64 16.39 -11.53 34.53
N PHE A 65 16.40 -12.85 34.33
CA PHE A 65 16.19 -13.51 33.05
C PHE A 65 14.82 -14.17 32.99
N VAL A 66 13.80 -13.39 32.63
CA VAL A 66 12.46 -13.92 32.32
C VAL A 66 12.34 -14.13 30.80
N SER A 67 11.93 -15.33 30.39
CA SER A 67 11.76 -15.65 28.97
C SER A 67 10.65 -14.78 28.35
N SER A 68 10.88 -14.28 27.13
CA SER A 68 9.89 -13.46 26.40
C SER A 68 8.51 -14.12 26.26
N LYS A 69 8.47 -15.46 26.18
CA LYS A 69 7.24 -16.25 26.13
C LYS A 69 6.45 -16.21 27.45
N VAL A 70 7.14 -16.13 28.58
CA VAL A 70 6.54 -16.00 29.93
C VAL A 70 5.86 -14.65 30.07
N LEU A 71 6.52 -13.57 29.64
CA LEU A 71 5.91 -12.24 29.63
C LEU A 71 4.69 -12.17 28.70
N LEU A 72 4.79 -12.79 27.51
CA LEU A 72 3.66 -12.87 26.59
C LEU A 72 2.48 -13.66 27.20
N ALA A 73 2.75 -14.81 27.83
CA ALA A 73 1.74 -15.57 28.55
C ALA A 73 1.07 -14.74 29.68
N ALA A 74 1.84 -13.95 30.43
CA ALA A 74 1.31 -13.05 31.45
C ALA A 74 0.31 -12.03 30.86
N SER A 75 0.67 -11.40 29.74
CA SER A 75 -0.22 -10.45 29.04
C SER A 75 -1.51 -11.10 28.52
N LEU A 76 -1.42 -12.34 28.01
CA LEU A 76 -2.58 -13.08 27.51
C LEU A 76 -3.49 -13.49 28.67
N LEU A 77 -2.92 -13.97 29.78
CA LEU A 77 -3.64 -14.29 31.00
C LEU A 77 -4.37 -13.07 31.56
N LEU A 78 -3.71 -11.91 31.64
CA LEU A 78 -4.33 -10.64 32.04
C LEU A 78 -5.50 -10.24 31.13
N ARG A 79 -5.33 -10.40 29.81
CA ARG A 79 -6.41 -10.14 28.85
C ARG A 79 -7.62 -11.06 29.10
N ILE A 80 -7.38 -12.36 29.30
CA ILE A 80 -8.45 -13.32 29.61
C ILE A 80 -9.14 -12.93 30.92
N LYS A 81 -8.37 -12.60 31.98
CA LYS A 81 -8.91 -12.13 33.25
C LYS A 81 -9.83 -10.93 33.08
N SER A 82 -9.41 -9.91 32.32
CA SER A 82 -10.23 -8.70 32.08
C SER A 82 -11.56 -9.01 31.41
N GLU A 83 -11.57 -9.90 30.41
CA GLU A 83 -12.79 -10.28 29.69
C GLU A 83 -13.72 -11.14 30.56
N VAL A 84 -13.16 -12.04 31.36
CA VAL A 84 -13.90 -12.83 32.35
C VAL A 84 -14.61 -11.93 33.37
N LEU A 85 -13.97 -10.85 33.81
CA LEU A 85 -14.57 -9.89 34.74
C LEU A 85 -15.65 -8.99 34.11
N LEU A 86 -15.50 -8.63 32.82
CA LEU A 86 -16.42 -7.72 32.13
C LEU A 86 -17.66 -8.42 31.55
N SER A 87 -17.56 -9.71 31.20
CA SER A 87 -18.61 -10.42 30.48
C SER A 87 -19.65 -11.04 31.42
N LYS A 88 -20.95 -10.80 31.14
CA LYS A 88 -22.08 -11.47 31.83
C LYS A 88 -22.26 -12.93 31.37
N HIS A 89 -21.76 -13.26 30.18
CA HIS A 89 -21.73 -14.60 29.59
C HIS A 89 -20.29 -14.93 29.22
N LEU A 90 -19.76 -16.06 29.69
CA LEU A 90 -18.39 -16.47 29.38
C LEU A 90 -18.28 -16.89 27.92
N ARG A 91 -17.52 -16.10 27.15
CA ARG A 91 -16.98 -16.50 25.85
C ARG A 91 -15.91 -17.57 26.05
N SER A 92 -15.71 -18.45 25.07
CA SER A 92 -14.61 -19.42 25.13
C SER A 92 -13.25 -18.69 25.14
N ILE A 93 -12.21 -19.32 25.68
CA ILE A 93 -10.87 -18.69 25.70
C ILE A 93 -10.40 -18.37 24.28
N ASP A 94 -10.65 -19.28 23.34
CA ASP A 94 -10.37 -19.06 21.93
C ASP A 94 -11.09 -17.83 21.37
N GLU A 95 -12.37 -17.65 21.68
CA GLU A 95 -13.14 -16.49 21.24
C GLU A 95 -12.63 -15.18 21.88
N ILE A 96 -12.17 -15.23 23.14
CA ILE A 96 -11.55 -14.08 23.82
C ILE A 96 -10.24 -13.67 23.13
N LEU A 97 -9.39 -14.64 22.79
CA LEU A 97 -8.06 -14.40 22.24
C LEU A 97 -8.09 -14.05 20.75
N PHE A 98 -8.87 -14.77 19.96
CA PHE A 98 -8.91 -14.68 18.50
C PHE A 98 -10.10 -13.87 17.96
N GLY A 99 -11.09 -13.57 18.80
CA GLY A 99 -12.37 -13.00 18.38
C GLY A 99 -13.33 -14.09 17.89
N SER A 100 -14.62 -13.77 17.84
CA SER A 100 -15.59 -14.60 17.15
C SER A 100 -15.37 -14.49 15.64
N GLU A 101 -15.23 -15.63 14.96
CA GLU A 101 -15.38 -15.66 13.51
C GLU A 101 -16.85 -15.34 13.20
N GLU A 102 -17.17 -14.05 13.02
CA GLU A 102 -18.46 -13.64 12.49
C GLU A 102 -18.59 -14.16 11.07
N LYS A 103 -19.06 -15.40 10.93
CA LYS A 103 -19.64 -15.91 9.69
C LYS A 103 -20.88 -15.08 9.46
N LYS A 104 -20.75 -13.96 8.75
CA LYS A 104 -21.90 -13.16 8.31
C LYS A 104 -22.85 -14.12 7.61
N PRO A 105 -24.02 -14.44 8.19
CA PRO A 105 -24.97 -15.27 7.48
C PRO A 105 -25.34 -14.50 6.21
N ILE A 106 -25.27 -15.17 5.07
CA ILE A 106 -25.78 -14.61 3.82
C ILE A 106 -27.29 -14.55 4.02
N VAL A 107 -27.79 -13.41 4.45
CA VAL A 107 -29.22 -13.16 4.59
C VAL A 107 -29.77 -13.06 3.18
N LEU A 108 -30.43 -14.11 2.71
CA LEU A 108 -31.31 -14.01 1.55
C LEU A 108 -32.56 -13.29 2.07
N GLU A 109 -32.68 -12.00 1.77
CA GLU A 109 -33.91 -11.24 2.05
C GLU A 109 -35.05 -11.84 1.22
N ARG A 110 -35.85 -12.72 1.85
CA ARG A 110 -37.22 -12.95 1.41
C ARG A 110 -38.11 -11.97 2.14
N ILE A 111 -38.78 -11.13 1.37
CA ILE A 111 -39.80 -10.23 1.86
C ILE A 111 -41.07 -11.07 1.98
N GLU A 112 -41.40 -11.47 3.20
CA GLU A 112 -42.70 -12.04 3.56
C GLU A 112 -43.53 -10.93 4.24
N LEU A 113 -44.77 -10.76 3.78
CA LEU A 113 -45.70 -9.74 4.28
C LEU A 113 -46.44 -10.33 5.48
N ASP A 114 -46.04 -9.96 6.70
CA ASP A 114 -46.63 -10.50 7.93
C ASP A 114 -47.89 -9.73 8.36
N GLU A 115 -49.05 -10.37 8.28
CA GLU A 115 -50.29 -10.00 9.00
C GLU A 115 -50.57 -10.95 10.20
N GLU A 116 -49.58 -11.66 10.72
CA GLU A 116 -49.79 -12.69 11.75
C GLU A 116 -49.32 -12.30 13.17
N ILE A 117 -50.08 -12.79 14.15
CA ILE A 117 -49.92 -12.54 15.59
C ILE A 117 -48.54 -13.07 16.06
N PRO A 118 -47.79 -12.35 16.91
CA PRO A 118 -46.46 -12.80 17.34
C PRO A 118 -46.52 -14.14 18.07
N GLU A 119 -45.86 -15.16 17.54
CA GLU A 119 -45.73 -16.45 18.21
C GLU A 119 -44.84 -16.34 19.45
N LEU A 120 -45.22 -17.05 20.52
CA LEU A 120 -44.41 -17.12 21.73
C LEU A 120 -43.13 -17.92 21.45
N VAL A 121 -42.00 -17.22 21.33
CA VAL A 121 -40.70 -17.86 21.15
C VAL A 121 -40.30 -18.55 22.46
N PRO A 122 -40.01 -19.87 22.47
CA PRO A 122 -39.49 -20.53 23.65
C PRO A 122 -38.15 -19.90 24.00
N LYS A 123 -37.97 -19.44 25.25
CA LYS A 123 -36.69 -18.91 25.70
C LYS A 123 -35.64 -20.02 25.61
N SER A 124 -34.63 -19.82 24.77
CA SER A 124 -33.44 -20.66 24.76
C SER A 124 -32.81 -20.66 26.15
N PRO A 125 -32.35 -21.82 26.67
CA PRO A 125 -31.62 -21.86 27.93
C PRO A 125 -30.48 -20.85 27.90
N ILE A 126 -30.38 -20.03 28.94
CA ILE A 126 -29.25 -19.11 29.09
C ILE A 126 -27.98 -19.97 29.09
N PRO A 127 -26.97 -19.64 28.25
CA PRO A 127 -25.73 -20.40 28.22
C PRO A 127 -25.13 -20.41 29.62
N ARG A 128 -24.94 -21.62 30.16
CA ARG A 128 -24.29 -21.81 31.46
C ARG A 128 -22.82 -21.48 31.34
N TYR A 129 -22.23 -21.00 32.43
CA TYR A 129 -20.79 -20.82 32.54
C TYR A 129 -20.06 -22.12 32.17
N LYS A 130 -19.28 -22.10 31.09
CA LYS A 130 -18.39 -23.21 30.72
C LYS A 130 -17.19 -23.17 31.66
N LYS A 131 -16.93 -24.28 32.35
CA LYS A 131 -15.72 -24.45 33.16
C LYS A 131 -14.50 -24.51 32.26
N VAL A 132 -13.41 -23.89 32.70
CA VAL A 132 -12.15 -23.87 31.95
C VAL A 132 -11.28 -25.03 32.42
N THR A 133 -10.84 -25.85 31.47
CA THR A 133 -9.91 -26.96 31.74
C THR A 133 -8.46 -26.52 31.52
N LEU A 134 -7.52 -27.17 32.21
CA LEU A 134 -6.08 -26.93 32.05
C LEU A 134 -5.62 -27.11 30.60
N GLN A 135 -6.06 -28.19 29.98
CA GLN A 135 -5.70 -28.51 28.60
C GLN A 135 -6.18 -27.44 27.64
N GLU A 136 -7.44 -27.00 27.77
CA GLU A 136 -7.99 -25.92 26.94
C GLU A 136 -7.23 -24.61 27.12
N LEU A 137 -6.87 -24.25 28.36
CA LEU A 137 -6.09 -23.05 28.64
C LEU A 137 -4.70 -23.11 27.97
N ILE A 138 -3.98 -24.22 28.16
CA ILE A 138 -2.63 -24.41 27.60
C ILE A 138 -2.67 -24.41 26.08
N ASP A 139 -3.62 -25.11 25.46
CA ASP A 139 -3.76 -25.17 24.01
C ASP A 139 -4.09 -23.79 23.42
N SER A 140 -5.01 -23.06 24.05
CA SER A 140 -5.39 -21.71 23.62
C SER A 140 -4.22 -20.74 23.72
N LEU A 141 -3.44 -20.80 24.82
CA LEU A 141 -2.24 -19.98 25.02
C LEU A 141 -1.14 -20.34 24.02
N ASN A 142 -0.87 -21.63 23.79
CA ASN A 142 0.08 -22.10 22.78
C ASN A 142 -0.29 -21.59 21.39
N LYS A 143 -1.57 -21.73 21.02
CA LYS A 143 -2.11 -21.24 19.76
C LYS A 143 -1.91 -19.74 19.64
N ALA A 144 -2.24 -18.96 20.66
CA ALA A 144 -2.08 -17.50 20.67
C ALA A 144 -0.62 -17.08 20.49
N ILE A 145 0.30 -17.69 21.24
CA ILE A 145 1.74 -17.43 21.12
C ILE A 145 2.24 -17.77 19.71
N SER A 146 1.81 -18.91 19.14
CA SER A 146 2.22 -19.32 17.79
C SER A 146 1.69 -18.37 16.71
N THR A 147 0.46 -17.86 16.86
CA THR A 147 -0.15 -16.93 15.91
C THR A 147 0.54 -15.57 15.93
N GLU A 148 0.90 -15.05 17.10
CA GLU A 148 1.63 -13.79 17.20
C GLU A 148 3.04 -13.93 16.63
N ASN A 149 3.74 -15.03 16.93
CA ASN A 149 5.04 -15.30 16.32
C ASN A 149 4.97 -15.36 14.79
N ARG A 150 3.91 -15.95 14.23
CA ARG A 150 3.68 -15.98 12.78
C ARG A 150 3.41 -14.59 12.23
N ARG A 151 2.61 -13.77 12.94
CA ARG A 151 2.30 -12.39 12.57
C ARG A 151 3.56 -11.53 12.54
N ILE A 152 4.37 -11.59 13.59
CA ILE A 152 5.66 -10.89 13.69
C ILE A 152 6.57 -11.28 12.53
N LYS A 153 6.72 -12.58 12.25
CA LYS A 153 7.52 -13.06 11.10
C LYS A 153 7.01 -12.48 9.77
N LYS A 154 5.70 -12.49 9.54
CA LYS A 154 5.11 -11.94 8.32
C LYS A 154 5.36 -10.44 8.18
N GLU A 155 5.24 -9.70 9.28
CA GLU A 155 5.51 -8.26 9.29
C GLU A 155 6.98 -7.95 9.01
N ILE A 156 7.91 -8.70 9.60
CA ILE A 156 9.35 -8.57 9.33
C ILE A 156 9.65 -8.84 7.85
N ILE A 157 9.09 -9.92 7.28
CA ILE A 157 9.27 -10.25 5.86
C ILE A 157 8.72 -9.13 4.98
N ASN A 158 7.51 -8.64 5.25
CA ASN A 158 6.93 -7.53 4.50
C ASN A 158 7.78 -6.26 4.59
N LYS A 159 8.27 -5.93 5.78
CA LYS A 159 9.13 -4.76 6.00
C LYS A 159 10.47 -4.90 5.28
N ASN A 160 11.04 -6.10 5.25
CA ASN A 160 12.27 -6.37 4.52
C ASN A 160 12.04 -6.34 3.01
N ALA A 161 10.95 -6.90 2.50
CA ALA A 161 10.56 -6.79 1.10
C ALA A 161 10.31 -5.33 0.68
N LEU A 162 9.71 -4.51 1.54
CA LEU A 162 9.56 -3.07 1.33
C LEU A 162 10.92 -2.36 1.30
N ARG A 163 11.86 -2.73 2.18
CA ARG A 163 13.23 -2.18 2.17
C ARG A 163 13.99 -2.59 0.91
N GLU A 164 13.94 -3.85 0.53
CA GLU A 164 14.59 -4.39 -0.68
C GLU A 164 14.01 -3.76 -1.95
N SER A 165 12.68 -3.64 -2.05
CA SER A 165 12.03 -2.95 -3.18
C SER A 165 12.31 -1.43 -3.18
N SER A 166 12.49 -0.81 -2.01
CA SER A 166 12.83 0.61 -1.94
C SER A 166 14.24 0.94 -2.46
N ILE A 167 15.16 -0.03 -2.49
CA ILE A 167 16.52 0.14 -3.04
C ILE A 167 16.52 0.25 -4.57
N SER A 168 15.48 -0.25 -5.26
CA SER A 168 15.37 -0.21 -6.73
C SER A 168 14.58 0.97 -7.29
N LEU A 169 14.06 1.86 -6.43
CA LEU A 169 13.46 3.10 -6.90
C LEU A 169 14.55 4.18 -6.91
N PRO A 170 15.09 4.60 -8.07
CA PRO A 170 15.99 5.74 -8.11
C PRO A 170 15.27 6.89 -7.41
N ASN A 171 15.93 7.51 -6.41
CA ASN A 171 15.39 8.62 -5.63
C ASN A 171 14.60 9.54 -6.55
N LYS A 172 13.27 9.46 -6.47
CA LYS A 172 12.39 10.30 -7.28
C LYS A 172 12.67 11.72 -6.82
N LYS A 173 13.52 12.44 -7.56
CA LYS A 173 13.45 13.89 -7.59
C LYS A 173 12.07 14.18 -8.16
N THR A 174 11.07 14.29 -7.27
CA THR A 174 9.71 14.63 -7.65
C THR A 174 9.74 16.09 -8.08
N ILE A 175 10.02 16.30 -9.37
CA ILE A 175 10.00 17.63 -9.95
C ILE A 175 8.53 17.96 -10.19
N ASN A 176 8.06 19.05 -9.59
CA ASN A 176 6.74 19.56 -9.87
C ASN A 176 6.73 20.11 -11.32
N ILE A 177 6.07 19.39 -12.23
CA ILE A 177 6.05 19.76 -13.65
C ILE A 177 5.47 21.17 -13.88
N LYS A 178 4.48 21.58 -13.06
CA LYS A 178 3.82 22.88 -13.17
C LYS A 178 4.74 24.03 -12.81
N SER A 179 5.59 23.87 -11.79
CA SER A 179 6.59 24.88 -11.45
C SER A 179 7.66 24.98 -12.54
N ARG A 180 8.08 23.84 -13.11
CA ARG A 180 9.08 23.79 -14.18
C ARG A 180 8.59 24.45 -15.48
N ILE A 181 7.32 24.24 -15.86
CA ILE A 181 6.68 24.92 -17.00
C ILE A 181 6.73 26.44 -16.84
N ARG A 182 6.42 26.95 -15.64
CA ARG A 182 6.45 28.40 -15.35
C ARG A 182 7.87 28.96 -15.43
N GLN A 183 8.85 28.25 -14.85
CA GLN A 183 10.26 28.65 -14.90
C GLN A 183 10.76 28.74 -16.34
N ILE A 184 10.55 27.69 -17.14
CA ILE A 184 11.00 27.66 -18.54
C ILE A 184 10.39 28.81 -19.36
N TYR A 185 9.10 29.12 -19.15
CA TYR A 185 8.47 30.24 -19.82
C TYR A 185 9.07 31.60 -19.41
N LEU A 186 9.38 31.79 -18.12
CA LEU A 186 10.05 32.99 -17.63
C LEU A 186 11.45 33.11 -18.24
N ASP A 187 12.26 32.05 -18.17
CA ASP A 187 13.62 31.99 -18.71
C ASP A 187 13.63 32.33 -20.21
N LEU A 188 12.70 31.76 -20.98
CA LEU A 188 12.55 32.08 -22.41
C LEU A 188 12.13 33.54 -22.61
N SER A 189 11.17 34.04 -21.84
CA SER A 189 10.72 35.43 -21.95
C SER A 189 11.83 36.44 -21.63
N GLU A 190 12.67 36.17 -20.64
CA GLU A 190 13.83 36.98 -20.30
C GLU A 190 14.88 36.94 -21.42
N HIS A 191 15.18 35.76 -21.94
CA HIS A 191 16.15 35.59 -23.03
C HIS A 191 15.72 36.35 -24.30
N PHE A 192 14.45 36.27 -24.68
CA PHE A 192 13.92 37.01 -25.84
C PHE A 192 13.83 38.53 -25.60
N ASN A 193 13.64 38.98 -24.35
CA ASN A 193 13.62 40.40 -24.01
C ASN A 193 15.03 41.02 -24.04
N GLN A 194 16.05 40.27 -23.59
CA GLN A 194 17.45 40.71 -23.59
C GLN A 194 18.03 40.72 -25.01
N ASN A 195 17.73 39.68 -25.80
CA ASN A 195 18.25 39.53 -27.15
C ASN A 195 17.18 39.87 -28.21
N LYS A 196 16.83 41.15 -28.33
CA LYS A 196 15.82 41.63 -29.31
C LYS A 196 16.14 41.28 -30.78
N ASN A 197 17.39 40.96 -31.10
CA ASN A 197 17.83 40.58 -32.45
C ASN A 197 17.75 39.07 -32.75
N SER A 198 17.82 38.18 -31.75
CA SER A 198 17.72 36.74 -32.00
C SER A 198 16.26 36.31 -31.94
N LYS A 199 15.67 36.12 -33.12
CA LYS A 199 14.26 35.76 -33.28
C LYS A 199 13.95 34.31 -32.89
N LYS A 200 14.98 33.45 -32.86
CA LYS A 200 14.91 32.02 -32.57
C LYS A 200 16.06 31.60 -31.65
N ILE A 201 15.82 30.59 -30.83
CA ILE A 201 16.81 29.98 -29.91
C ILE A 201 16.89 28.49 -30.23
N SER A 202 18.09 27.91 -30.25
CA SER A 202 18.25 26.45 -30.39
C SER A 202 17.98 25.74 -29.06
N PHE A 203 17.32 24.58 -29.08
CA PHE A 203 17.04 23.82 -27.86
C PHE A 203 18.32 23.40 -27.12
N GLU A 204 19.40 23.12 -27.85
CA GLU A 204 20.68 22.74 -27.26
C GLU A 204 21.35 23.89 -26.50
N GLU A 205 21.30 25.10 -27.04
CA GLU A 205 21.79 26.31 -26.39
C GLU A 205 20.97 26.65 -25.13
N PHE A 206 19.67 26.37 -25.14
CA PHE A 206 18.79 26.65 -24.00
C PHE A 206 19.00 25.69 -22.80
N VAL A 207 19.26 24.40 -23.05
CA VAL A 207 19.29 23.37 -21.97
C VAL A 207 20.70 22.93 -21.59
N GLY A 208 21.66 23.03 -22.50
CA GLY A 208 23.03 22.51 -22.34
C GLY A 208 23.13 20.99 -22.57
N ASN A 209 24.27 20.41 -22.18
CA ASN A 209 24.67 19.05 -22.60
C ASN A 209 24.32 17.90 -21.62
N ASP A 210 23.43 18.14 -20.65
CA ASP A 210 23.06 17.13 -19.64
C ASP A 210 21.81 16.34 -20.07
N ARG A 211 21.92 15.00 -20.13
CA ARG A 211 20.85 14.10 -20.61
C ARG A 211 19.59 14.21 -19.76
N ASP A 212 19.75 14.27 -18.44
CA ASP A 212 18.61 14.34 -17.53
C ASP A 212 17.87 15.67 -17.70
N LYS A 213 18.62 16.78 -17.84
CA LYS A 213 18.04 18.11 -18.06
C LYS A 213 17.33 18.22 -19.41
N LYS A 214 17.84 17.57 -20.46
CA LYS A 214 17.18 17.51 -21.78
C LYS A 214 15.80 16.86 -21.66
N ILE A 215 15.71 15.70 -21.02
CA ILE A 215 14.43 14.97 -20.82
C ILE A 215 13.46 15.79 -19.95
N ILE A 216 13.95 16.34 -18.84
CA ILE A 216 13.13 17.13 -17.91
C ILE A 216 12.60 18.42 -18.54
N THR A 217 13.34 19.02 -19.48
CA THR A 217 12.98 20.30 -20.10
C THR A 217 12.13 20.13 -21.35
N PHE A 218 12.28 19.00 -22.07
CA PHE A 218 11.50 18.70 -23.27
C PHE A 218 9.99 18.58 -23.00
N SER A 219 9.58 17.82 -21.97
CA SER A 219 8.16 17.62 -21.66
C SER A 219 7.41 18.94 -21.32
N PRO A 220 7.94 19.82 -20.45
CA PRO A 220 7.38 21.15 -20.23
C PRO A 220 7.31 22.02 -21.50
N LEU A 221 8.31 21.92 -22.38
CA LEU A 221 8.37 22.73 -23.60
C LEU A 221 7.24 22.35 -24.57
N LEU A 222 6.98 21.06 -24.74
CA LEU A 222 5.85 20.54 -25.51
C LEU A 222 4.50 20.99 -24.93
N HIS A 223 4.39 21.05 -23.60
CA HIS A 223 3.21 21.60 -22.95
C HIS A 223 3.01 23.10 -23.23
N LEU A 224 4.07 23.88 -23.35
CA LEU A 224 3.98 25.31 -23.67
C LEU A 224 3.58 25.56 -25.13
N GLU A 225 4.00 24.68 -26.04
CA GLU A 225 3.55 24.68 -27.43
C GLU A 225 2.06 24.33 -27.54
N ASN A 226 1.61 23.26 -26.87
CA ASN A 226 0.18 22.90 -26.84
C ASN A 226 -0.68 24.03 -26.25
N GLN A 227 -0.15 24.80 -25.29
CA GLN A 227 -0.79 26.01 -24.75
C GLN A 227 -0.69 27.24 -25.67
N GLN A 228 -0.13 27.09 -26.87
CA GLN A 228 0.04 28.13 -27.88
C GLN A 228 0.87 29.35 -27.40
N LYS A 229 1.77 29.18 -26.44
CA LYS A 229 2.64 30.27 -25.96
C LYS A 229 3.92 30.38 -26.79
N ILE A 230 4.43 29.23 -27.21
CA ILE A 230 5.68 29.04 -27.92
C ILE A 230 5.36 28.25 -29.21
N TRP A 231 6.22 28.39 -30.21
CA TRP A 231 6.20 27.60 -31.43
C TRP A 231 7.52 26.85 -31.56
N LEU A 232 7.47 25.54 -31.79
CA LEU A 232 8.66 24.74 -32.06
C LEU A 232 8.75 24.48 -33.56
N ASP A 233 9.93 24.72 -34.13
CA ASP A 233 10.19 24.56 -35.55
C ASP A 233 11.30 23.52 -35.75
N GLN A 234 10.99 22.46 -36.48
CA GLN A 234 11.88 21.36 -36.82
C GLN A 234 11.64 20.98 -38.28
N LYS A 235 12.65 21.18 -39.14
CA LYS A 235 12.52 20.96 -40.59
C LYS A 235 12.63 19.49 -41.00
N VAL A 236 13.48 18.72 -40.32
CA VAL A 236 13.64 17.27 -40.57
C VAL A 236 13.55 16.53 -39.23
N HIS A 237 13.01 15.32 -39.26
CA HIS A 237 12.92 14.47 -38.08
C HIS A 237 14.29 14.28 -37.42
N PHE A 238 14.33 14.41 -36.09
CA PHE A 238 15.53 14.28 -35.25
C PHE A 238 16.61 15.34 -35.45
N GLU A 239 16.34 16.42 -36.18
CA GLU A 239 17.22 17.59 -36.21
C GLU A 239 16.99 18.52 -35.00
N GLU A 240 17.79 19.59 -34.93
CA GLU A 240 17.70 20.60 -33.89
C GLU A 240 16.34 21.31 -33.87
N ILE A 241 15.76 21.39 -32.68
CA ILE A 241 14.49 22.07 -32.43
C ILE A 241 14.77 23.56 -32.20
N HIS A 242 14.13 24.41 -32.99
CA HIS A 242 14.19 25.84 -32.84
C HIS A 242 12.96 26.35 -32.10
N ILE A 243 13.19 27.17 -31.07
CA ILE A 243 12.14 27.72 -30.21
C ILE A 243 11.85 29.16 -30.62
N TRP A 244 10.57 29.47 -30.83
CA TRP A 244 10.07 30.80 -31.17
C TRP A 244 8.95 31.23 -30.22
N LEU A 245 8.79 32.52 -30.00
CA LEU A 245 7.54 33.03 -29.42
C LEU A 245 6.45 33.02 -30.50
N LYS A 246 5.24 32.56 -30.17
CA LYS A 246 4.15 32.49 -31.16
C LYS A 246 3.89 33.84 -31.85
N LYS A 247 3.93 34.94 -31.09
CA LYS A 247 3.73 36.30 -31.61
C LYS A 247 4.82 36.76 -32.59
N THR A 248 6.06 36.29 -32.43
CA THR A 248 7.16 36.66 -33.33
C THR A 248 7.20 35.74 -34.55
N TYR A 249 6.85 34.47 -34.36
CA TYR A 249 6.72 33.50 -35.45
C TYR A 249 5.65 33.91 -36.47
N LEU A 250 4.41 34.20 -36.02
CA LEU A 250 3.32 34.61 -36.90
C LEU A 250 3.56 35.94 -37.65
N LYS A 251 4.46 36.79 -37.14
CA LYS A 251 4.85 38.03 -37.85
C LYS A 251 5.88 37.79 -38.95
N HIS A 252 6.61 36.69 -38.89
CA HIS A 252 7.66 36.36 -39.84
C HIS A 252 7.27 35.26 -40.83
N ASN A 253 6.36 34.36 -40.45
CA ASN A 253 5.74 33.35 -41.31
C ASN A 253 4.22 33.57 -41.32
N PRO A 254 3.68 34.24 -42.35
CA PRO A 254 2.24 34.49 -42.48
C PRO A 254 1.42 33.21 -42.65
N ASP A 255 1.94 32.21 -43.38
CA ASP A 255 1.26 30.94 -43.64
C ASP A 255 2.14 29.74 -43.22
N PRO A 256 2.10 29.36 -41.92
CA PRO A 256 2.86 28.21 -41.40
C PRO A 256 2.47 26.86 -42.01
N PHE A 257 1.30 26.80 -42.65
CA PHE A 257 0.69 25.56 -43.14
C PHE A 257 0.70 25.46 -44.67
N ALA A 258 1.34 26.39 -45.38
CA ALA A 258 1.37 26.39 -46.84
C ALA A 258 1.92 25.07 -47.43
N ASP A 259 2.90 24.46 -46.76
CA ASP A 259 3.48 23.17 -47.15
C ASP A 259 2.48 22.02 -46.95
N LEU A 260 1.72 22.03 -45.84
CA LEU A 260 0.67 21.05 -45.57
C LEU A 260 -0.51 21.21 -46.53
N GLU A 261 -0.88 22.44 -46.87
CA GLU A 261 -1.93 22.71 -47.87
C GLU A 261 -1.52 22.16 -49.25
N GLN A 262 -0.26 22.34 -49.66
CA GLN A 262 0.24 21.77 -50.91
C GLN A 262 0.32 20.24 -50.89
N GLU A 263 0.67 19.64 -49.75
CA GLU A 263 0.73 18.19 -49.60
C GLU A 263 -0.67 17.57 -49.61
N VAL A 264 -1.61 18.15 -48.87
CA VAL A 264 -3.03 17.77 -48.89
C VAL A 264 -3.62 17.93 -50.30
N GLN A 265 -3.27 19.00 -51.01
CA GLN A 265 -3.73 19.20 -52.39
C GLN A 265 -3.22 18.10 -53.33
N LYS A 266 -1.95 17.72 -53.23
CA LYS A 266 -1.35 16.62 -54.01
C LYS A 266 -1.98 15.27 -53.66
N GLU A 267 -2.25 15.02 -52.38
CA GLU A 267 -2.95 13.80 -51.95
C GLU A 267 -4.38 13.76 -52.50
N LEU A 268 -5.11 14.88 -52.46
CA LEU A 268 -6.45 15.00 -53.03
C LEU A 268 -6.47 14.75 -54.55
N GLU A 269 -5.45 15.23 -55.28
CA GLU A 269 -5.31 14.99 -56.72
C GLU A 269 -5.09 13.51 -57.05
N ASN A 270 -4.36 12.78 -56.20
CA ASN A 270 -4.05 11.35 -56.36
C ASN A 270 -5.19 10.40 -55.92
N LEU A 271 -6.32 10.91 -55.42
CA LEU A 271 -7.46 10.09 -55.00
C LEU A 271 -8.29 9.56 -56.18
N ASP A 272 -8.74 8.31 -56.03
CA ASP A 272 -9.59 7.60 -56.98
C ASP A 272 -10.99 8.23 -57.11
N GLY A 273 -11.63 8.09 -58.28
CA GLY A 273 -12.84 8.84 -58.64
C GLY A 273 -14.00 8.70 -57.65
N GLY A 274 -14.19 7.51 -57.08
CA GLY A 274 -15.22 7.25 -56.07
C GLY A 274 -14.92 7.87 -54.69
N LYS A 275 -13.64 8.08 -54.35
CA LYS A 275 -13.25 8.77 -53.09
C LYS A 275 -13.42 10.28 -53.21
N LYS A 276 -13.16 10.85 -54.40
CA LYS A 276 -13.41 12.27 -54.70
C LYS A 276 -14.89 12.64 -54.59
N GLN A 277 -15.80 11.76 -55.04
CA GLN A 277 -17.25 11.96 -54.89
C GLN A 277 -17.70 11.95 -53.43
N ARG A 278 -17.21 10.98 -52.62
CA ARG A 278 -17.49 10.95 -51.17
C ARG A 278 -16.95 12.17 -50.42
N LEU A 279 -15.75 12.66 -50.78
CA LEU A 279 -15.19 13.88 -50.20
C LEU A 279 -16.02 15.13 -50.54
N GLN A 280 -16.58 15.20 -51.75
CA GLN A 280 -17.48 16.30 -52.13
C GLN A 280 -18.82 16.25 -51.39
N GLU A 281 -19.35 15.05 -51.13
CA GLU A 281 -20.54 14.87 -50.28
C GLU A 281 -20.26 15.30 -48.83
N ILE A 282 -19.16 14.84 -48.25
CA ILE A 282 -18.75 15.22 -46.88
C ILE A 282 -18.52 16.73 -46.78
N ASN A 283 -17.80 17.35 -47.73
CA ASN A 283 -17.55 18.79 -47.66
C ASN A 283 -18.85 19.61 -47.73
N LYS A 284 -19.86 19.17 -48.49
CA LYS A 284 -21.18 19.82 -48.51
C LYS A 284 -21.89 19.75 -47.16
N ASP A 285 -21.82 18.61 -46.48
CA ASP A 285 -22.40 18.44 -45.14
C ASP A 285 -21.65 19.27 -44.07
N PHE A 286 -20.37 19.57 -44.30
CA PHE A 286 -19.53 20.37 -43.41
C PHE A 286 -19.43 21.87 -43.80
N GLU A 287 -20.13 22.35 -44.84
CA GLU A 287 -20.14 23.78 -45.19
C GLU A 287 -20.77 24.65 -44.09
N ASN A 288 -21.62 24.09 -43.23
CA ASN A 288 -22.13 24.79 -42.04
C ASN A 288 -22.43 23.83 -40.86
N PRO A 289 -21.41 23.35 -40.14
CA PRO A 289 -21.55 22.29 -39.14
C PRO A 289 -22.29 22.72 -37.86
N LEU A 290 -22.66 24.00 -37.76
CA LEU A 290 -23.39 24.59 -36.64
C LEU A 290 -24.85 24.93 -37.00
N ALA A 291 -25.29 24.70 -38.24
CA ALA A 291 -26.66 24.96 -38.65
C ALA A 291 -27.67 24.12 -37.83
N ASP A 292 -27.36 22.86 -37.56
CA ASP A 292 -28.20 21.94 -36.77
C ASP A 292 -28.17 22.19 -35.24
N LEU A 293 -27.37 23.16 -34.77
CA LEU A 293 -27.22 23.48 -33.34
C LEU A 293 -27.99 24.75 -32.93
N ILE A 294 -28.58 25.47 -33.88
CA ILE A 294 -29.20 26.79 -33.65
C ILE A 294 -30.71 26.82 -34.01
N ASP A 295 -31.25 25.78 -34.63
CA ASP A 295 -32.72 25.56 -34.75
C ASP A 295 -33.29 24.75 -33.58
#